data_AF-A0A7R9MP88-F1
#
_entry.id   AF-A0A7R9MP88-F1
#
_cell.length_a   1.000
_cell.length_b   1.000
_cell.length_c   1.000
_cell.angle_alpha   90.00
_cell.angle_beta   90.00
_cell.angle_gamma   90.00
#
_symmetry.space_group_name_H-M   'P 1'
#
loop_
_entity.id
_entity.type
_entity.pdbx_description
1 polymer ?
#
loop_
_entity_poly.entity_id
_entity_poly.type
_entity_poly.pdbx_seq_one_letter_code
_entity_poly.pdbx_strand_id
1 'polypeptide(L)'
;MGYCLIAHVPPIYGLYSAFFPALFYTLFGTGFHSAFGPFAIVSGVMTGDIVTQVMTQLGKDVEQNNQIKGYSFVGPLAASTSDDFPGLLTIDVAIMVGMIIGIYIFMFGVFQLGFISNFMSEELISGFTTSASVIVFVSQLPYLLGVDYKHFSGPFNLYYTLEEVFTRLEEINFTSLTITGICLAILLFFKLVVNRFTTRTRIKTPFPIELFVVIGGTIVSHVMELRKEPYNVRIVGQIGNNFPTPMSPNWKLFPIMWEKCIATAIVGYTITLSVGKIYGKKHGYKVDPNQEMIAMGAANMISSTFQCIPCAASLPRSALQETAGGKTQV
;
A
#
# COMPACT_ATOMS: atom_id res chain seq x y z
N MET A 1 6.20 2.77 -0.77
CA MET A 1 6.04 4.24 -0.86
C MET A 1 4.71 4.64 -1.49
N GLY A 2 4.46 4.33 -2.78
CA GLY A 2 3.23 4.77 -3.46
C GLY A 2 1.92 4.37 -2.76
N TYR A 3 1.83 3.14 -2.25
CA TYR A 3 0.62 2.69 -1.54
C TYR A 3 0.30 3.48 -0.26
N CYS A 4 1.31 4.08 0.40
CA CYS A 4 1.08 4.93 1.56
C CYS A 4 0.37 6.23 1.18
N LEU A 5 0.68 6.79 0.01
CA LEU A 5 -0.01 7.97 -0.50
C LEU A 5 -1.51 7.69 -0.76
N ILE A 6 -1.83 6.46 -1.19
CA ILE A 6 -3.22 6.01 -1.32
C ILE A 6 -3.89 5.90 0.04
N ALA A 7 -3.16 5.42 1.05
CA ALA A 7 -3.65 5.26 2.41
C ALA A 7 -3.67 6.54 3.24
N HIS A 8 -3.34 7.70 2.66
CA HIS A 8 -3.21 8.97 3.36
C HIS A 8 -2.19 8.86 4.51
N VAL A 9 -1.01 8.30 4.23
CA VAL A 9 0.06 8.08 5.19
C VAL A 9 1.41 8.47 4.56
N PRO A 10 2.36 9.04 5.32
CA PRO A 10 3.68 9.39 4.79
C PRO A 10 4.41 8.22 4.11
N PRO A 11 5.10 8.44 2.96
CA PRO A 11 5.74 7.38 2.18
C PRO A 11 6.79 6.53 2.91
N ILE A 12 7.42 7.08 3.96
CA ILE A 12 8.44 6.41 4.79
C ILE A 12 7.94 5.10 5.40
N TYR A 13 6.68 5.07 5.85
CA TYR A 13 6.09 3.87 6.47
C TYR A 13 5.97 2.72 5.47
N GLY A 14 5.94 3.02 4.18
CA GLY A 14 5.97 2.03 3.12
C GLY A 14 7.33 1.35 2.96
N LEU A 15 8.42 1.99 3.40
CA LEU A 15 9.75 1.36 3.48
C LEU A 15 9.80 0.38 4.66
N TYR A 16 9.35 0.82 5.84
CA TYR A 16 9.31 -0.04 7.02
C TYR A 16 8.45 -1.29 6.77
N SER A 17 7.30 -1.08 6.15
CA SER A 17 6.35 -2.14 5.81
C SER A 17 6.85 -3.06 4.69
N ALA A 18 7.82 -2.64 3.89
CA ALA A 18 8.48 -3.53 2.93
C ALA A 18 9.55 -4.42 3.60
N PHE A 19 10.06 -4.03 4.78
CA PHE A 19 11.14 -4.72 5.47
C PHE A 19 10.63 -5.65 6.59
N PHE A 20 10.01 -5.11 7.65
CA PHE A 20 9.66 -5.90 8.84
C PHE A 20 8.62 -6.99 8.58
N PRO A 21 7.48 -6.72 7.90
CA PRO A 21 6.48 -7.76 7.66
C PRO A 21 7.04 -8.90 6.83
N ALA A 22 7.90 -8.60 5.84
CA ALA A 22 8.56 -9.62 5.04
C ALA A 22 9.47 -10.48 5.92
N LEU A 23 10.32 -9.87 6.75
CA LEU A 23 11.19 -10.58 7.70
C LEU A 23 10.40 -11.55 8.59
N PHE A 24 9.33 -11.08 9.23
CA PHE A 24 8.54 -11.93 10.12
C PHE A 24 7.74 -13.01 9.37
N TYR A 25 7.23 -12.69 8.18
CA TYR A 25 6.54 -13.68 7.35
C TYR A 25 7.47 -14.82 6.91
N THR A 26 8.75 -14.54 6.64
CA THR A 26 9.71 -15.59 6.26
C THR A 26 9.97 -16.66 7.32
N LEU A 27 9.67 -16.37 8.60
CA LEU A 27 9.87 -17.33 9.69
C LEU A 27 8.77 -18.38 9.77
N PHE A 28 7.55 -18.03 9.34
CA PHE A 28 6.35 -18.84 9.57
C PHE A 28 5.62 -19.23 8.29
N GLY A 29 5.84 -18.53 7.18
CA GLY A 29 5.14 -18.74 5.91
C GLY A 29 5.56 -20.04 5.22
N THR A 30 4.58 -20.72 4.62
CA THR A 30 4.77 -21.93 3.81
C THR A 30 4.85 -21.64 2.31
N GLY A 31 4.38 -20.47 1.88
CA GLY A 31 4.50 -19.99 0.50
C GLY A 31 5.93 -19.56 0.15
N PHE A 32 6.73 -20.46 -0.47
CA PHE A 32 8.13 -20.15 -0.82
C PHE A 32 8.33 -18.98 -1.78
N HIS A 33 7.37 -18.77 -2.68
CA HIS A 33 7.42 -17.68 -3.68
C HIS A 33 6.55 -16.48 -3.28
N SER A 34 5.96 -16.48 -2.09
CA SER A 34 5.01 -15.45 -1.65
C SER A 34 5.78 -14.22 -1.16
N ALA A 35 5.79 -13.16 -1.98
CA ALA A 35 6.41 -11.89 -1.63
C ALA A 35 5.46 -11.07 -0.74
N PHE A 36 5.65 -11.17 0.58
CA PHE A 36 4.84 -10.47 1.59
C PHE A 36 5.28 -9.00 1.75
N GLY A 37 4.33 -8.09 1.98
CA GLY A 37 4.63 -6.66 2.23
C GLY A 37 3.48 -5.74 1.79
N PRO A 38 3.75 -4.46 1.48
CA PRO A 38 2.70 -3.51 1.15
C PRO A 38 2.00 -3.89 -0.15
N PHE A 39 0.68 -3.79 -0.18
CA PHE A 39 -0.13 -4.16 -1.31
C PHE A 39 -1.24 -3.13 -1.54
N ALA A 40 -1.49 -2.80 -2.82
CA ALA A 40 -2.36 -1.67 -3.20
C ALA A 40 -3.75 -1.70 -2.57
N ILE A 41 -4.35 -2.90 -2.48
CA ILE A 41 -5.72 -3.06 -1.97
C ILE A 41 -5.74 -2.92 -0.45
N VAL A 42 -4.97 -3.75 0.25
CA VAL A 42 -4.99 -3.84 1.72
C VAL A 42 -4.33 -2.60 2.32
N SER A 43 -3.07 -2.34 1.97
CA SER A 43 -2.26 -1.26 2.54
C SER A 43 -2.62 0.11 2.00
N GLY A 44 -3.21 0.18 0.81
CA GLY A 44 -3.56 1.44 0.13
C GLY A 44 -5.03 1.77 0.30
N VAL A 45 -5.88 1.22 -0.57
CA VAL A 45 -7.29 1.61 -0.70
C VAL A 45 -8.10 1.33 0.57
N MET A 46 -8.07 0.10 1.08
CA MET A 46 -8.89 -0.28 2.23
C MET A 46 -8.42 0.38 3.52
N THR A 47 -7.10 0.46 3.73
CA THR A 47 -6.55 1.20 4.88
C THR A 47 -6.86 2.69 4.77
N GLY A 48 -6.74 3.30 3.59
CA GLY A 48 -7.08 4.71 3.37
C GLY A 48 -8.54 5.02 3.67
N ASP A 49 -9.47 4.17 3.22
CA ASP A 49 -10.89 4.32 3.51
C ASP A 49 -11.18 4.23 5.03
N ILE A 50 -10.56 3.27 5.73
CA ILE A 50 -10.69 3.17 7.20
C ILE A 50 -10.09 4.41 7.88
N VAL A 51 -8.91 4.85 7.45
CA VAL A 51 -8.24 6.05 7.99
C VAL A 51 -9.16 7.27 7.85
N THR A 52 -9.69 7.53 6.67
CA THR A 52 -10.56 8.67 6.43
C THR A 52 -11.87 8.57 7.21
N GLN A 53 -12.50 7.39 7.28
CA GLN A 53 -13.72 7.21 8.07
C GLN A 53 -13.49 7.50 9.56
N VAL A 54 -12.40 6.98 10.14
CA VAL A 54 -12.07 7.16 11.56
C VAL A 54 -11.71 8.61 11.86
N MET A 55 -10.90 9.24 11.01
CA MET A 55 -10.52 10.65 11.17
C MET A 55 -11.75 11.57 11.06
N THR A 56 -12.64 11.31 10.10
CA THR A 56 -13.90 12.06 9.95
C THR A 56 -14.82 11.86 11.15
N GLN A 57 -14.95 10.62 11.65
CA GLN A 57 -15.74 10.30 12.84
C GLN A 57 -15.22 11.01 14.10
N LEU A 58 -13.91 11.24 14.19
CA LEU A 58 -13.27 11.97 15.27
C LEU A 58 -13.24 13.49 15.07
N GLY A 59 -13.81 14.01 13.99
CA GLY A 59 -13.84 15.44 13.66
C GLY A 59 -12.48 16.02 13.23
N LYS A 60 -11.58 15.18 12.70
CA LYS A 60 -10.21 15.54 12.34
C LYS A 60 -9.99 15.50 10.84
N ASP A 61 -9.39 16.56 10.30
CA ASP A 61 -9.04 16.63 8.88
C ASP A 61 -7.87 15.71 8.53
N VAL A 62 -8.05 14.87 7.51
CA VAL A 62 -7.04 13.93 7.02
C VAL A 62 -5.82 14.65 6.43
N GLU A 63 -6.04 15.79 5.78
CA GLU A 63 -4.97 16.56 5.11
C GLU A 63 -4.05 17.30 6.10
N GLN A 64 -4.62 17.91 7.14
CA GLN A 64 -3.84 18.62 8.16
C GLN A 64 -3.01 17.63 9.01
N ASN A 65 -3.57 16.46 9.31
CA ASN A 65 -2.90 15.43 10.13
C ASN A 65 -1.92 14.56 9.33
N ASN A 66 -1.84 14.74 8.02
CA ASN A 66 -0.81 14.15 7.15
C ASN A 66 0.48 14.97 7.09
N GLN A 67 0.52 16.14 7.71
CA GLN A 67 1.70 16.99 7.70
C GLN A 67 2.82 16.36 8.54
N ILE A 68 3.78 15.78 7.81
CA ILE A 68 5.15 15.53 8.27
C ILE A 68 5.62 16.82 8.96
N LYS A 69 6.09 16.70 10.21
CA LYS A 69 6.86 17.75 10.90
C LYS A 69 7.97 18.24 9.95
N GLY A 70 7.75 19.37 9.26
CA GLY A 70 8.71 19.92 8.30
C GLY A 70 8.17 20.80 7.17
N TYR A 71 6.87 20.78 6.84
CA TYR A 71 6.31 21.73 5.86
C TYR A 71 4.94 22.23 6.30
N SER A 72 4.92 23.48 6.76
CA SER A 72 3.71 24.21 7.15
C SER A 72 2.97 24.68 5.89
N PHE A 73 1.75 24.22 5.68
CA PHE A 73 0.74 25.01 4.98
C PHE A 73 -0.11 25.69 6.06
N VAL A 74 0.06 27.01 6.20
CA VAL A 74 -0.69 27.83 7.15
C VAL A 74 -2.10 28.01 6.57
N GLY A 75 -3.06 27.31 7.16
CA GLY A 75 -4.49 27.56 7.03
C GLY A 75 -5.13 27.65 8.42
N PRO A 76 -6.26 28.34 8.59
CA PRO A 76 -6.77 28.68 9.92
C PRO A 76 -7.01 27.42 10.74
N LEU A 77 -6.48 27.41 11.96
CA LEU A 77 -6.69 26.38 12.97
C LEU A 77 -8.18 26.38 13.36
N ALA A 78 -9.00 25.67 12.60
CA ALA A 78 -10.38 25.42 12.96
C ALA A 78 -10.39 24.47 14.16
N ALA A 79 -10.64 25.05 15.33
CA ALA A 79 -10.92 24.31 16.54
C ALA A 79 -12.23 23.52 16.36
N SER A 80 -12.16 22.19 16.49
CA SER A 80 -13.35 21.36 16.74
C SER A 80 -13.00 20.01 17.37
N THR A 81 -13.03 20.02 18.71
CA THR A 81 -13.77 19.09 19.58
C THR A 81 -13.67 17.57 19.32
N SER A 82 -12.58 16.96 19.80
CA SER A 82 -12.62 15.72 20.60
C SER A 82 -11.32 15.62 21.42
N ASP A 83 -11.36 16.02 22.69
CA ASP A 83 -10.20 16.09 23.60
C ASP A 83 -9.64 14.70 24.02
N ASP A 84 -10.21 13.60 23.54
CA ASP A 84 -9.78 12.24 23.91
C ASP A 84 -8.50 11.77 23.18
N PHE A 85 -8.15 12.40 22.06
CA PHE A 85 -7.01 12.01 21.21
C PHE A 85 -6.14 13.20 20.79
N PRO A 86 -5.45 13.90 21.70
CA PRO A 86 -4.57 15.01 21.29
C PRO A 86 -3.45 14.50 20.36
N GLY A 87 -3.32 15.09 19.16
CA GLY A 87 -2.22 14.82 18.22
C GLY A 87 -2.27 13.51 17.43
N LEU A 88 -3.43 12.84 17.33
CA LEU A 88 -3.59 11.63 16.51
C LEU A 88 -3.23 11.89 15.03
N LEU A 89 -2.30 11.10 14.51
CA LEU A 89 -1.90 11.15 13.10
C LEU A 89 -2.61 10.04 12.31
N THR A 90 -2.73 10.24 10.99
CA THR A 90 -3.28 9.23 10.06
C THR A 90 -2.52 7.90 10.14
N ILE A 91 -1.21 7.95 10.39
CA ILE A 91 -0.39 6.77 10.59
C ILE A 91 -0.77 5.96 11.84
N ASP A 92 -1.16 6.60 12.95
CA ASP A 92 -1.53 5.89 14.17
C ASP A 92 -2.73 4.99 13.93
N VAL A 93 -3.67 5.49 13.12
CA VAL A 93 -4.85 4.75 12.66
C VAL A 93 -4.42 3.60 11.75
N ALA A 94 -3.57 3.84 10.74
CA ALA A 94 -3.10 2.80 9.82
C ALA A 94 -2.29 1.69 10.52
N ILE A 95 -1.45 2.02 11.50
CA ILE A 95 -0.74 1.05 12.35
C ILE A 95 -1.74 0.21 13.14
N MET A 96 -2.79 0.85 13.69
CA MET A 96 -3.84 0.14 14.42
C MET A 96 -4.62 -0.83 13.52
N VAL A 97 -4.91 -0.44 12.27
CA VAL A 97 -5.49 -1.37 11.27
C VAL A 97 -4.58 -2.60 11.10
N GLY A 98 -3.27 -2.40 10.97
CA GLY A 98 -2.28 -3.48 10.90
C GLY A 98 -2.34 -4.42 12.10
N MET A 99 -2.41 -3.86 13.30
CA MET A 99 -2.49 -4.62 14.54
C MET A 99 -3.79 -5.43 14.63
N ILE A 100 -4.95 -4.83 14.35
CA ILE A 100 -6.26 -5.50 14.40
C ILE A 100 -6.34 -6.61 13.36
N ILE A 101 -5.92 -6.36 12.12
CA ILE A 101 -5.86 -7.39 11.07
C ILE A 101 -4.95 -8.54 11.49
N GLY A 102 -3.78 -8.22 12.05
CA GLY A 102 -2.84 -9.20 12.58
C GLY A 102 -3.50 -10.11 13.62
N ILE A 103 -4.19 -9.53 14.59
CA ILE A 103 -4.91 -10.25 15.66
C ILE A 103 -6.00 -11.14 15.07
N TYR A 104 -6.86 -10.63 14.18
CA TYR A 104 -7.93 -11.44 13.60
C TYR A 104 -7.40 -12.65 12.85
N ILE A 105 -6.44 -12.42 11.95
CA ILE A 105 -5.91 -13.50 11.12
C ILE A 105 -5.10 -14.50 11.95
N PHE A 106 -4.34 -14.03 12.95
CA PHE A 106 -3.65 -14.91 13.88
C PHE A 106 -4.63 -15.79 14.67
N MET A 107 -5.69 -15.19 15.23
CA MET A 107 -6.72 -15.92 15.98
C MET A 107 -7.46 -16.93 15.09
N PHE A 108 -7.79 -16.56 13.85
CA PHE A 108 -8.40 -17.48 12.90
C PHE A 108 -7.49 -18.66 12.57
N GLY A 109 -6.17 -18.43 12.46
CA GLY A 109 -5.18 -19.50 12.28
C GLY A 109 -5.09 -20.43 13.49
N VAL A 110 -5.07 -19.89 14.71
CA VAL A 110 -5.04 -20.67 15.97
C VAL A 110 -6.30 -21.53 16.11
N PHE A 111 -7.48 -20.98 15.77
CA PHE A 111 -8.74 -21.72 15.76
C PHE A 111 -8.95 -22.60 14.52
N GLN A 112 -7.93 -22.74 13.66
CA GLN A 112 -7.95 -23.57 12.47
C GLN A 112 -9.11 -23.25 11.50
N LEU A 113 -9.47 -21.96 11.38
CA LEU A 113 -10.51 -21.47 10.49
C LEU A 113 -10.07 -21.38 9.02
N GLY A 114 -8.96 -22.02 8.65
CA GLY A 114 -8.46 -22.09 7.28
C GLY A 114 -9.46 -22.71 6.29
N PHE A 115 -10.49 -23.41 6.76
CA PHE A 115 -11.59 -23.89 5.93
C PHE A 115 -12.36 -22.75 5.23
N ILE A 116 -12.33 -21.52 5.77
CA ILE A 116 -12.92 -20.33 5.14
C ILE A 116 -12.34 -20.14 3.73
N SER A 117 -11.10 -20.57 3.51
CA SER A 117 -10.47 -20.52 2.19
C SER A 117 -11.12 -21.40 1.11
N ASN A 118 -11.94 -22.37 1.49
CA ASN A 118 -12.67 -23.21 0.54
C ASN A 118 -13.94 -22.52 0.03
N PHE A 119 -14.41 -21.48 0.72
CA PHE A 119 -15.60 -20.72 0.36
C PHE A 119 -15.32 -19.51 -0.54
N MET A 120 -14.05 -19.15 -0.73
CA MET A 120 -13.65 -18.06 -1.63
C MET A 120 -13.36 -18.65 -3.01
N SER A 121 -14.28 -18.43 -3.95
CA SER A 121 -14.11 -18.88 -5.33
C SER A 121 -13.07 -18.03 -6.06
N GLU A 122 -12.38 -18.61 -7.06
CA GLU A 122 -11.39 -17.87 -7.86
C GLU A 122 -12.04 -16.69 -8.61
N GLU A 123 -13.31 -16.83 -8.98
CA GLU A 123 -14.12 -15.82 -9.67
C GLU A 123 -14.38 -14.59 -8.78
N LEU A 124 -14.69 -14.80 -7.50
CA LEU A 124 -14.88 -13.73 -6.53
C LEU A 124 -13.60 -12.90 -6.37
N ILE A 125 -12.45 -13.57 -6.25
CA ILE A 125 -11.15 -12.93 -6.08
C ILE A 125 -10.74 -12.18 -7.35
N SER A 126 -10.97 -12.78 -8.53
CA SER A 126 -10.72 -12.14 -9.82
C SER A 126 -11.57 -10.88 -10.01
N GLY A 127 -12.88 -10.95 -9.74
CA GLY A 127 -13.77 -9.79 -9.81
C GLY A 127 -13.38 -8.68 -8.84
N PHE A 128 -13.07 -9.04 -7.59
CA PHE A 128 -12.64 -8.10 -6.56
C PHE A 128 -11.30 -7.43 -6.91
N THR A 129 -10.29 -8.19 -7.34
CA THR A 129 -8.97 -7.65 -7.73
C THR A 129 -9.05 -6.77 -8.98
N THR A 130 -9.92 -7.10 -9.94
CA THR A 130 -10.19 -6.27 -11.12
C THR A 130 -10.81 -4.94 -10.71
N SER A 131 -11.87 -4.96 -9.90
CA SER A 131 -12.52 -3.75 -9.38
C SER A 131 -11.55 -2.88 -8.57
N ALA A 132 -10.79 -3.50 -7.67
CA ALA A 132 -9.81 -2.79 -6.87
C ALA A 132 -8.68 -2.19 -7.73
N SER A 133 -8.29 -2.83 -8.83
CA SER A 133 -7.31 -2.27 -9.78
C SER A 133 -7.84 -1.00 -10.46
N VAL A 134 -9.14 -0.96 -10.80
CA VAL A 134 -9.79 0.26 -11.33
C VAL A 134 -9.82 1.35 -10.26
N ILE A 135 -10.18 1.03 -9.02
CA ILE A 135 -10.18 2.00 -7.91
C ILE A 135 -8.78 2.55 -7.66
N VAL A 136 -7.76 1.68 -7.60
CA VAL A 136 -6.36 2.10 -7.48
C VAL A 136 -5.97 3.01 -8.63
N PHE A 137 -6.28 2.64 -9.87
CA PHE A 137 -5.99 3.46 -11.04
C PHE A 137 -6.62 4.87 -10.94
N VAL A 138 -7.91 4.95 -10.63
CA VAL A 138 -8.62 6.23 -10.46
C VAL A 138 -8.01 7.06 -9.33
N SER A 139 -7.67 6.43 -8.20
CA SER A 139 -7.01 7.12 -7.07
C SER A 139 -5.63 7.69 -7.40
N GLN A 140 -4.98 7.20 -8.46
CA GLN A 140 -3.69 7.74 -8.92
C GLN A 140 -3.83 8.95 -9.84
N LEU A 141 -4.99 9.16 -10.49
CA LEU A 141 -5.16 10.22 -11.48
C LEU A 141 -4.80 11.62 -10.95
N PRO A 142 -5.23 12.05 -9.74
CA PRO A 142 -4.83 13.37 -9.22
C PRO A 142 -3.32 13.54 -9.11
N TYR A 143 -2.60 12.49 -8.70
CA TYR A 143 -1.14 12.50 -8.57
C TYR A 143 -0.44 12.56 -9.94
N LEU A 144 -1.00 11.88 -10.95
CA LEU A 144 -0.47 11.89 -12.33
C LEU A 144 -0.66 13.26 -13.01
N LEU A 145 -1.78 13.91 -12.73
CA LEU A 145 -2.13 15.24 -13.25
C LEU A 145 -1.48 16.38 -12.45
N GLY A 146 -1.00 16.09 -11.23
CA GLY A 146 -0.38 17.07 -10.35
C GLY A 146 -1.38 18.07 -9.75
N VAL A 147 -2.62 17.65 -9.53
CA VAL A 147 -3.72 18.49 -9.02
C VAL A 147 -3.87 18.27 -7.50
N ASP A 148 -4.19 19.33 -6.76
CA ASP A 148 -4.59 19.24 -5.36
C ASP A 148 -5.99 18.65 -5.27
N TYR A 149 -6.14 17.59 -4.48
CA TYR A 149 -7.35 16.78 -4.46
C TYR A 149 -7.71 16.45 -3.02
N LYS A 150 -8.99 16.68 -2.70
CA LYS A 150 -9.59 16.27 -1.44
C LYS A 150 -9.98 14.80 -1.49
N HIS A 151 -9.47 14.02 -0.55
CA HIS A 151 -9.76 12.58 -0.52
C HIS A 151 -11.21 12.30 -0.08
N PHE A 152 -11.91 11.51 -0.88
CA PHE A 152 -13.25 11.01 -0.56
C PHE A 152 -13.17 9.58 -0.01
N SER A 153 -14.17 9.20 0.78
CA SER A 153 -14.30 7.85 1.36
C SER A 153 -15.76 7.46 1.51
N GLY A 154 -16.02 6.16 1.62
CA GLY A 154 -17.36 5.61 1.62
C GLY A 154 -17.91 5.23 0.24
N PRO A 155 -19.22 4.96 0.13
CA PRO A 155 -19.84 4.49 -1.11
C PRO A 155 -19.70 5.54 -2.22
N PHE A 156 -19.54 5.07 -3.46
CA PHE A 156 -19.35 5.92 -4.65
C PHE A 156 -18.08 6.80 -4.65
N ASN A 157 -17.08 6.53 -3.78
CA ASN A 157 -15.79 7.23 -3.79
C ASN A 157 -15.15 7.34 -5.19
N LEU A 158 -15.23 6.27 -5.99
CA LEU A 158 -14.72 6.27 -7.37
C LEU A 158 -15.38 7.36 -8.23
N TYR A 159 -16.69 7.55 -8.09
CA TYR A 159 -17.45 8.57 -8.84
C TYR A 159 -17.04 9.98 -8.40
N TYR A 160 -17.03 10.25 -7.09
CA TYR A 160 -16.63 11.56 -6.57
C TYR A 160 -15.19 11.92 -6.93
N THR A 161 -14.29 10.94 -6.93
CA THR A 161 -12.90 11.15 -7.34
C THR A 161 -12.81 11.51 -8.82
N LEU A 162 -13.58 10.87 -9.70
CA LEU A 162 -13.62 11.22 -11.11
C LEU A 162 -14.22 12.61 -11.32
N GLU A 163 -15.33 12.92 -10.66
CA GLU A 163 -15.98 14.23 -10.74
C GLU A 163 -15.03 15.37 -10.33
N GLU A 164 -14.31 15.22 -9.22
CA GLU A 164 -13.32 16.20 -8.75
C GLU A 164 -12.15 16.35 -9.75
N VAL A 165 -11.69 15.25 -10.36
CA VAL A 165 -10.65 15.30 -11.40
C VAL A 165 -11.13 16.03 -12.65
N PHE A 166 -12.37 15.79 -13.08
CA PHE A 166 -12.95 16.44 -14.27
C PHE A 166 -13.22 17.93 -14.06
N THR A 167 -13.62 18.32 -12.84
CA THR A 167 -13.85 19.73 -12.50
C THR A 167 -12.56 20.53 -12.38
N ARG A 168 -11.46 19.90 -11.98
CA ARG A 168 -10.13 20.54 -11.83
C ARG A 168 -9.19 20.33 -13.02
N LEU A 169 -9.69 20.02 -14.21
CA LEU A 169 -8.85 19.85 -15.40
C LEU A 169 -8.07 21.11 -15.77
N GLU A 170 -8.55 22.29 -15.39
CA GLU A 170 -7.85 23.56 -15.66
C GLU A 170 -6.66 23.79 -14.71
N GLU A 171 -6.61 23.11 -13.56
CA GLU A 171 -5.53 23.21 -12.56
C GLU A 171 -4.39 22.21 -12.82
N ILE A 172 -4.39 21.52 -13.96
CA ILE A 172 -3.39 20.51 -14.29
C ILE A 172 -1.99 21.13 -14.34
N ASN A 173 -1.06 20.51 -13.62
CA ASN A 173 0.35 20.82 -13.74
C ASN A 173 0.95 20.10 -14.96
N PHE A 174 1.15 20.84 -16.05
CA PHE A 174 1.72 20.30 -17.30
C PHE A 174 3.12 19.68 -17.13
N THR A 175 3.90 20.15 -16.17
CA THR A 175 5.22 19.58 -15.86
C THR A 175 5.06 18.19 -15.27
N SER A 176 4.17 18.03 -14.28
CA SER A 176 3.85 16.73 -13.67
C SER A 176 3.28 15.75 -14.70
N LEU A 177 2.42 16.22 -15.59
CA LEU A 177 1.86 15.42 -16.68
C LEU A 177 2.95 14.95 -17.67
N THR A 178 3.88 15.84 -18.03
CA THR A 178 5.00 15.51 -18.93
C THR A 178 5.92 14.47 -18.29
N ILE A 179 6.27 14.65 -17.01
CA ILE A 179 7.07 13.68 -16.24
C ILE A 179 6.36 12.32 -16.21
N THR A 180 5.05 12.31 -15.91
CA THR A 180 4.23 11.10 -15.95
C THR A 180 4.30 10.41 -17.31
N GLY A 181 4.11 11.17 -18.40
CA GLY A 181 4.16 10.64 -19.77
C GLY A 181 5.52 10.01 -20.10
N ILE A 182 6.61 10.68 -19.74
CA ILE A 182 7.98 10.18 -19.94
C ILE A 182 8.22 8.92 -19.11
N CYS A 183 7.87 8.93 -17.83
CA CYS A 183 8.02 7.77 -16.95
C CYS A 183 7.21 6.57 -17.46
N LEU A 184 5.95 6.77 -17.84
CA LEU A 184 5.11 5.71 -18.41
C LEU A 184 5.68 5.17 -19.72
N ALA A 185 6.15 6.05 -20.61
CA ALA A 185 6.76 5.63 -21.87
C ALA A 185 8.01 4.77 -21.64
N ILE A 186 8.89 5.17 -20.72
CA ILE A 186 10.09 4.40 -20.36
C ILE A 186 9.69 3.04 -19.75
N LEU A 187 8.80 3.03 -18.77
CA LEU A 187 8.36 1.79 -18.10
C LEU A 187 7.71 0.82 -19.09
N LEU A 188 6.81 1.30 -19.96
CA LEU A 188 6.16 0.48 -20.98
C LEU A 188 7.14 0.01 -22.05
N PHE A 189 8.05 0.86 -22.50
CA PHE A 189 9.08 0.48 -23.47
C PHE A 189 9.97 -0.65 -22.93
N PHE A 190 10.47 -0.52 -21.69
CA PHE A 190 11.29 -1.56 -21.08
C PHE A 190 10.49 -2.84 -20.83
N LYS A 191 9.23 -2.73 -20.40
CA LYS A 191 8.39 -3.90 -20.12
C LYS A 191 7.98 -4.65 -21.39
N LEU A 192 7.56 -3.94 -22.44
CA LEU A 192 7.00 -4.55 -23.65
C LEU A 192 8.06 -4.93 -24.69
N VAL A 193 9.14 -4.14 -24.79
CA VAL A 193 10.19 -4.32 -25.80
C VAL A 193 11.42 -4.99 -25.19
N VAL A 194 12.05 -4.33 -24.21
CA VAL A 194 13.37 -4.77 -23.69
C VAL A 194 13.27 -6.10 -22.95
N ASN A 195 12.34 -6.23 -22.00
CA ASN A 195 12.17 -7.46 -21.23
C ASN A 195 11.72 -8.63 -22.12
N ARG A 196 10.85 -8.37 -23.12
CA ARG A 196 10.46 -9.37 -24.11
C ARG A 196 11.64 -9.85 -24.96
N PHE A 197 12.52 -8.94 -25.37
CA PHE A 197 13.72 -9.29 -26.14
C PHE A 197 14.78 -10.00 -25.27
N THR A 198 15.00 -9.52 -24.05
CA THR A 198 15.99 -10.04 -23.10
C THR A 198 15.64 -11.45 -22.63
N THR A 199 14.36 -11.73 -22.41
CA THR A 199 13.88 -13.09 -22.06
C THR A 199 14.19 -14.09 -23.18
N ARG A 200 14.26 -13.63 -24.43
CA ARG A 200 14.60 -14.45 -25.60
C ARG A 200 16.11 -14.74 -25.71
N THR A 201 16.97 -13.93 -25.08
CA THR A 201 18.43 -13.96 -25.25
C THR A 201 19.20 -14.55 -24.05
N ARG A 202 18.54 -15.35 -23.19
CA ARG A 202 19.11 -16.20 -22.11
C ARG A 202 19.20 -15.56 -20.71
N ILE A 203 18.89 -14.28 -20.53
CA ILE A 203 18.82 -13.64 -19.20
C ILE A 203 17.40 -13.81 -18.65
N LYS A 204 17.25 -14.57 -17.55
CA LYS A 204 15.94 -14.89 -16.95
C LYS A 204 15.37 -13.80 -16.04
N THR A 205 16.19 -12.86 -15.59
CA THR A 205 15.78 -11.78 -14.68
C THR A 205 15.33 -10.55 -15.47
N PRO A 206 14.13 -10.02 -15.24
CA PRO A 206 13.70 -8.77 -15.88
C PRO A 206 14.54 -7.59 -15.35
N PHE A 207 14.75 -6.59 -16.21
CA PHE A 207 15.54 -5.42 -15.84
C PHE A 207 14.78 -4.55 -14.83
N PRO A 208 15.40 -4.11 -13.70
CA PRO A 208 14.73 -3.35 -12.64
C PRO A 208 14.58 -1.87 -13.02
N ILE A 209 13.86 -1.58 -14.11
CA ILE A 209 13.72 -0.24 -14.68
C ILE A 209 13.06 0.74 -13.70
N GLU A 210 12.17 0.26 -12.84
CA GLU A 210 11.48 1.07 -11.84
C GLU A 210 12.48 1.79 -10.91
N LEU A 211 13.56 1.11 -10.51
CA LEU A 211 14.61 1.69 -9.67
C LEU A 211 15.36 2.81 -10.40
N PHE A 212 15.74 2.56 -11.66
CA PHE A 212 16.47 3.54 -12.47
C PHE A 212 15.63 4.78 -12.79
N VAL A 213 14.32 4.60 -13.04
CA VAL A 213 13.40 5.72 -13.26
C VAL A 213 13.28 6.57 -12.00
N VAL A 214 13.19 5.96 -10.81
CA VAL A 214 13.16 6.71 -9.53
C VAL A 214 14.46 7.46 -9.28
N ILE A 215 15.62 6.82 -9.50
CA ILE A 215 16.94 7.45 -9.33
C ILE A 215 17.07 8.63 -10.31
N GLY A 216 16.82 8.40 -11.60
CA GLY A 216 16.90 9.43 -12.63
C GLY A 216 15.94 10.59 -12.38
N GLY A 217 14.68 10.28 -12.04
CA GLY A 217 13.67 11.29 -11.68
C GLY A 217 14.07 12.12 -10.47
N THR A 218 14.71 11.51 -9.46
CA THR A 218 15.22 12.22 -8.28
C THR A 218 16.37 13.17 -8.65
N ILE A 219 17.30 12.73 -9.49
CA ILE A 219 18.42 13.57 -9.96
C ILE A 219 17.88 14.76 -10.77
N VAL A 220 16.98 14.50 -11.73
CA VAL A 220 16.37 15.55 -12.56
C VAL A 220 15.58 16.53 -11.68
N SER A 221 14.81 16.02 -10.71
CA SER A 221 14.05 16.85 -9.77
C SER A 221 14.94 17.76 -8.93
N HIS A 222 16.11 17.28 -8.51
CA HIS A 222 17.08 18.07 -7.75
C HIS A 222 17.79 19.12 -8.61
N VAL A 223 18.29 18.72 -9.80
CA VAL A 223 19.05 19.61 -10.69
C VAL A 223 18.19 20.72 -11.29
N MET A 224 16.95 20.39 -11.67
CA MET A 224 16.02 21.38 -12.25
C MET A 224 15.17 22.10 -11.19
N GLU A 225 15.36 21.79 -9.90
CA GLU A 225 14.60 22.35 -8.78
C GLU A 225 13.07 22.36 -9.03
N LEU A 226 12.51 21.25 -9.52
CA LEU A 226 11.12 21.15 -10.02
C LEU A 226 10.02 21.54 -9.02
N ARG A 227 10.38 21.69 -7.74
CA ARG A 227 9.47 22.19 -6.70
C ARG A 227 9.21 23.70 -6.82
N LYS A 228 10.18 24.49 -7.29
CA LYS A 228 10.06 25.95 -7.34
C LYS A 228 9.24 26.40 -8.55
N GLU A 229 8.78 27.65 -8.51
CA GLU A 229 8.22 28.33 -9.67
C GLU A 229 9.23 28.32 -10.83
N PRO A 230 8.80 28.04 -12.08
CA PRO A 230 7.42 27.91 -12.58
C PRO A 230 6.84 26.48 -12.57
N TYR A 231 7.57 25.49 -12.04
CA TYR A 231 7.23 24.08 -12.23
C TYR A 231 6.25 23.54 -11.18
N ASN A 232 6.34 24.00 -9.93
CA ASN A 232 5.47 23.67 -8.80
C ASN A 232 5.08 22.17 -8.69
N VAL A 233 6.04 21.26 -8.93
CA VAL A 233 5.80 19.81 -8.89
C VAL A 233 5.80 19.33 -7.44
N ARG A 234 4.79 18.54 -7.07
CA ARG A 234 4.71 17.95 -5.73
C ARG A 234 5.81 16.91 -5.54
N ILE A 235 6.67 17.11 -4.53
CA ILE A 235 7.75 16.19 -4.19
C ILE A 235 7.45 15.43 -2.90
N VAL A 236 8.07 14.26 -2.73
CA VAL A 236 7.97 13.41 -1.52
C VAL A 236 8.51 14.09 -0.26
N GLY A 237 9.44 15.04 -0.42
CA GLY A 237 10.08 15.75 0.68
C GLY A 237 11.21 14.96 1.32
N GLN A 238 11.63 15.36 2.52
CA GLN A 238 12.69 14.69 3.26
C GLN A 238 12.15 13.45 3.97
N ILE A 239 12.84 12.33 3.78
CA ILE A 239 12.59 11.07 4.47
C ILE A 239 13.60 11.00 5.62
N GLY A 240 13.13 10.79 6.85
CA GLY A 240 14.01 10.64 8.00
C GLY A 240 14.87 9.37 7.89
N ASN A 241 16.12 9.45 8.35
CA ASN A 241 17.08 8.33 8.30
C ASN A 241 17.04 7.42 9.55
N ASN A 242 15.98 7.52 10.35
CA ASN A 242 15.90 6.81 11.62
C ASN A 242 15.27 5.44 11.42
N PHE A 243 15.83 4.44 12.10
CA PHE A 243 15.15 3.16 12.26
C PHE A 243 13.92 3.36 13.15
N PRO A 244 12.74 2.80 12.81
CA PRO A 244 11.56 2.98 13.64
C PRO A 244 11.77 2.30 14.99
N THR A 245 11.63 3.07 16.06
CA THR A 245 11.65 2.52 17.41
C THR A 245 10.35 1.75 17.67
N PRO A 246 10.39 0.55 18.28
CA PRO A 246 9.20 -0.17 18.66
C PRO A 246 8.26 0.69 19.51
N MET A 247 7.02 0.83 19.07
CA MET A 247 5.97 1.57 19.76
C MET A 247 4.67 0.75 19.72
N SER A 248 3.99 0.66 20.87
CA SER A 248 2.67 0.03 20.89
C SER A 248 1.67 0.90 20.13
N PRO A 249 0.81 0.32 19.27
CA PRO A 249 -0.34 1.02 18.70
C PRO A 249 -1.23 1.61 19.79
N ASN A 250 -1.96 2.68 19.46
CA ASN A 250 -2.88 3.31 20.39
C ASN A 250 -4.16 2.46 20.53
N TRP A 251 -4.20 1.62 21.56
CA TRP A 251 -5.32 0.72 21.85
C TRP A 251 -6.66 1.42 22.09
N LYS A 252 -6.67 2.73 22.40
CA LYS A 252 -7.92 3.51 22.51
C LYS A 252 -8.70 3.56 21.19
N LEU A 253 -8.04 3.36 20.06
CA LEU A 253 -8.68 3.30 18.73
C LEU A 253 -9.39 1.97 18.47
N PHE A 254 -9.09 0.91 19.24
CA PHE A 254 -9.63 -0.44 19.01
C PHE A 254 -11.17 -0.46 18.94
N PRO A 255 -11.92 0.14 19.90
CA PRO A 255 -13.37 0.06 19.92
C PRO A 255 -14.05 0.74 18.72
N ILE A 256 -13.36 1.68 18.06
CA ILE A 256 -13.87 2.45 16.92
C ILE A 256 -13.67 1.68 15.60
N MET A 257 -12.67 0.79 15.56
CA MET A 257 -12.13 0.26 14.30
C MET A 257 -12.28 -1.24 14.12
N TRP A 258 -12.56 -1.98 15.19
CA TRP A 258 -12.57 -3.45 15.17
C TRP A 258 -13.48 -4.01 14.07
N GLU A 259 -14.72 -3.52 13.96
CA GLU A 259 -15.68 -3.98 12.94
C GLU A 259 -15.24 -3.66 11.51
N LYS A 260 -14.62 -2.49 11.30
CA LYS A 260 -14.20 -1.98 9.98
C LYS A 260 -13.06 -2.81 9.39
N CYS A 261 -12.25 -3.44 10.24
CA CYS A 261 -11.06 -4.20 9.81
C CYS A 261 -11.36 -5.64 9.38
N ILE A 262 -12.54 -6.19 9.68
CA ILE A 262 -12.87 -7.61 9.41
C ILE A 262 -12.81 -7.93 7.91
N ALA A 263 -13.45 -7.08 7.08
CA ALA A 263 -13.46 -7.26 5.64
C ALA A 263 -12.04 -7.19 5.06
N THR A 264 -11.23 -6.22 5.50
CA THR A 264 -9.84 -6.07 5.05
C THR A 264 -8.97 -7.25 5.46
N ALA A 265 -9.18 -7.81 6.65
CA ALA A 265 -8.49 -9.02 7.10
C ALA A 265 -8.78 -10.22 6.20
N ILE A 266 -10.07 -10.51 5.94
CA ILE A 266 -10.50 -11.62 5.08
C ILE A 266 -9.92 -11.47 3.67
N VAL A 267 -10.00 -10.27 3.09
CA VAL A 267 -9.47 -9.97 1.77
C VAL A 267 -7.95 -10.15 1.73
N GLY A 268 -7.24 -9.60 2.69
CA GLY A 268 -5.78 -9.70 2.76
C GLY A 268 -5.30 -11.15 2.89
N TYR A 269 -5.96 -11.95 3.72
CA TYR A 269 -5.68 -13.38 3.85
C TYR A 269 -6.00 -14.14 2.56
N THR A 270 -7.15 -13.88 1.96
CA THR A 270 -7.58 -14.56 0.73
C THR A 270 -6.55 -14.35 -0.39
N ILE A 271 -6.11 -13.11 -0.61
CA ILE A 271 -5.09 -12.79 -1.62
C ILE A 271 -3.76 -13.47 -1.29
N THR A 272 -3.35 -13.44 -0.03
CA THR A 272 -2.11 -14.08 0.44
C THR A 272 -2.12 -15.58 0.15
N LEU A 273 -3.21 -16.25 0.51
CA LEU A 273 -3.37 -17.67 0.25
C LEU A 273 -3.47 -17.99 -1.24
N SER A 274 -4.17 -17.18 -2.04
CA SER A 274 -4.27 -17.37 -3.49
C SER A 274 -2.91 -17.32 -4.15
N VAL A 275 -2.08 -16.33 -3.82
CA VAL A 275 -0.70 -16.24 -4.30
C VAL A 275 0.09 -17.49 -3.89
N GLY A 276 -0.01 -17.89 -2.62
CA GLY A 276 0.61 -19.12 -2.12
C GLY A 276 0.19 -20.36 -2.93
N LYS A 277 -1.12 -20.60 -3.10
CA LYS A 277 -1.68 -21.75 -3.83
C LYS A 277 -1.29 -21.76 -5.31
N ILE A 278 -1.27 -20.59 -5.98
CA ILE A 278 -0.84 -20.47 -7.38
C ILE A 278 0.58 -21.02 -7.55
N TYR A 279 1.54 -20.54 -6.74
CA TYR A 279 2.92 -20.98 -6.85
C TYR A 279 3.18 -22.37 -6.25
N GLY A 280 2.44 -22.76 -5.22
CA GLY A 280 2.43 -24.12 -4.67
C GLY A 280 2.04 -25.14 -5.73
N LYS A 281 0.95 -24.90 -6.45
CA LYS A 281 0.50 -25.74 -7.57
C LYS A 281 1.52 -25.75 -8.71
N LYS A 282 2.11 -24.59 -9.05
CA LYS A 282 3.10 -24.46 -10.14
C LYS A 282 4.39 -25.24 -9.87
N HIS A 283 4.87 -25.24 -8.63
CA HIS A 283 6.17 -25.83 -8.24
C HIS A 283 6.05 -27.13 -7.44
N GLY A 284 4.83 -27.66 -7.24
CA GLY A 284 4.61 -28.96 -6.62
C GLY A 284 4.79 -29.00 -5.10
N TYR A 285 4.62 -27.88 -4.39
CA TYR A 285 4.63 -27.86 -2.92
C TYR A 285 3.25 -27.52 -2.36
N LYS A 286 2.97 -28.02 -1.15
CA LYS A 286 1.71 -27.76 -0.45
C LYS A 286 1.81 -26.47 0.34
N VAL A 287 0.76 -25.67 0.30
CA VAL A 287 0.59 -24.46 1.13
C VAL A 287 -0.50 -24.76 2.13
N ASP A 288 -0.18 -24.65 3.42
CA ASP A 288 -1.11 -24.90 4.51
C ASP A 288 -1.90 -23.61 4.83
N PRO A 289 -3.23 -23.59 4.63
CA PRO A 289 -4.05 -22.41 4.92
C PRO A 289 -3.95 -21.89 6.36
N ASN A 290 -3.93 -22.79 7.35
CA ASN A 290 -3.90 -22.38 8.76
C ASN A 290 -2.53 -21.80 9.13
N GLN A 291 -1.45 -22.40 8.62
CA GLN A 291 -0.11 -21.87 8.84
C GLN A 291 0.09 -20.52 8.16
N GLU A 292 -0.48 -20.32 6.96
CA GLU A 292 -0.48 -19.01 6.30
C GLU A 292 -1.24 -17.94 7.09
N MET A 293 -2.35 -18.31 7.75
CA MET A 293 -3.03 -17.41 8.68
C MET A 293 -2.13 -17.02 9.86
N ILE A 294 -1.52 -18.00 10.52
CA ILE A 294 -0.61 -17.73 11.65
C ILE A 294 0.56 -16.84 11.19
N ALA A 295 1.17 -17.14 10.04
CA ALA A 295 2.27 -16.38 9.49
C ALA A 295 1.90 -14.94 9.15
N MET A 296 0.80 -14.73 8.42
CA MET A 296 0.31 -13.40 8.06
C MET A 296 -0.11 -12.60 9.29
N GLY A 297 -0.80 -13.25 10.23
CA GLY A 297 -1.27 -12.64 11.47
C GLY A 297 -0.12 -12.17 12.35
N ALA A 298 0.85 -13.07 12.61
CA ALA A 298 2.05 -12.77 13.37
C ALA A 298 2.89 -11.68 12.69
N ALA A 299 3.09 -11.77 11.38
CA ALA A 299 3.86 -10.77 10.63
C ALA A 299 3.27 -9.37 10.78
N ASN A 300 1.96 -9.20 10.56
CA ASN A 300 1.29 -7.91 10.73
C ASN A 300 1.27 -7.42 12.18
N MET A 301 0.98 -8.31 13.14
CA MET A 301 0.91 -7.96 14.57
C MET A 301 2.26 -7.45 15.08
N ILE A 302 3.35 -8.18 14.79
CA ILE A 302 4.70 -7.81 15.22
C ILE A 302 5.15 -6.56 14.44
N SER A 303 4.98 -6.51 13.12
CA SER A 303 5.43 -5.37 12.32
C SER A 303 4.72 -4.07 12.66
N SER A 304 3.48 -4.12 13.14
CA SER A 304 2.74 -2.93 13.55
C SER A 304 3.43 -2.20 14.71
N THR A 305 4.15 -2.93 15.58
CA THR A 305 4.97 -2.32 16.63
C THR A 305 6.15 -1.52 16.06
N PHE A 306 6.60 -1.83 14.85
CA PHE A 306 7.64 -1.11 14.12
C PHE A 306 7.05 -0.08 13.13
N GLN A 307 5.87 0.46 13.43
CA GLN A 307 5.20 1.49 12.64
C GLN A 307 4.86 1.05 11.20
N CYS A 308 4.60 -0.24 11.00
CA CYS A 308 4.20 -0.75 9.69
C CYS A 308 2.70 -0.65 9.47
N ILE A 309 2.30 -0.37 8.23
CA ILE A 309 0.92 -0.45 7.76
C ILE A 309 0.59 -1.92 7.42
N PRO A 310 -0.68 -2.33 7.41
CA PRO A 310 -1.07 -3.71 7.10
C PRO A 310 -0.51 -4.18 5.76
N CYS A 311 -0.04 -5.41 5.72
CA CYS A 311 0.63 -6.04 4.59
C CYS A 311 -0.03 -7.36 4.18
N ALA A 312 0.16 -7.72 2.91
CA ALA A 312 -0.35 -8.96 2.30
C ALA A 312 0.62 -9.45 1.22
N ALA A 313 0.42 -10.66 0.70
CA ALA A 313 1.19 -11.10 -0.47
C ALA A 313 0.83 -10.28 -1.73
N SER A 314 1.80 -10.11 -2.61
CA SER A 314 1.65 -9.38 -3.86
C SER A 314 1.94 -10.29 -5.05
N LEU A 315 0.96 -10.45 -5.94
CA LEU A 315 1.12 -11.26 -7.14
C LEU A 315 2.26 -10.75 -8.05
N PRO A 316 2.38 -9.45 -8.39
CA PRO A 316 3.50 -8.96 -9.21
C PRO A 316 4.88 -9.18 -8.59
N ARG A 317 5.04 -8.95 -7.27
CA ARG A 317 6.32 -9.16 -6.57
C ARG A 317 6.69 -10.64 -6.50
N SER A 318 5.70 -11.49 -6.24
CA SER A 318 5.88 -12.96 -6.23
C SER A 318 6.23 -13.49 -7.61
N ALA A 319 5.60 -12.97 -8.66
CA ALA A 319 5.93 -13.30 -10.04
C ALA A 319 7.35 -12.89 -10.44
N LEU A 320 7.80 -11.72 -9.98
CA LEU A 320 9.16 -11.26 -10.19
C LEU A 320 10.18 -12.18 -9.50
N GLN A 321 9.96 -12.53 -8.23
CA GLN A 321 10.80 -13.48 -7.48
C GLN A 321 10.88 -14.84 -8.18
N GLU A 322 9.74 -15.36 -8.64
CA GLU A 322 9.67 -16.65 -9.33
C GLU A 322 10.36 -16.61 -10.69
N THR A 323 10.15 -15.55 -11.47
CA THR A 323 10.80 -15.37 -12.78
C THR A 323 12.32 -15.21 -12.63
N ALA A 324 12.77 -14.56 -11.55
CA ALA A 324 14.18 -14.47 -11.19
C ALA A 324 14.81 -15.81 -10.76
N GLY A 325 14.00 -16.87 -10.59
CA GLY A 325 14.46 -18.20 -10.22
C GLY A 325 14.54 -18.44 -8.72
N GLY A 326 13.90 -17.61 -7.90
CA GLY A 326 13.74 -17.86 -6.46
C GLY A 326 13.03 -19.20 -6.23
N LYS A 327 13.55 -20.00 -5.30
CA LYS A 327 13.01 -21.33 -4.94
C LYS A 327 12.58 -21.42 -3.48
N THR A 328 13.12 -20.52 -2.67
CA THR A 328 12.95 -20.40 -1.22
C THR A 328 12.55 -18.97 -0.89
N GLN A 329 12.13 -18.74 0.36
CA GLN A 329 11.80 -17.38 0.83
C GLN A 329 13.04 -16.48 1.01
N VAL A 330 14.22 -17.11 1.11
CA VAL A 330 15.54 -16.46 1.11
C VAL A 330 16.20 -16.67 -0.24
#